data_AF-T1G6C9-F1
#
_entry.id   AF-T1G6C9-F1
#
_cell.length_a   1.000
_cell.length_b   1.000
_cell.length_c   1.000
_cell.angle_alpha   90.00
_cell.angle_beta   90.00
_cell.angle_gamma   90.00
#
_symmetry.space_group_name_H-M   'P 1'
#
loop_
_entity.id
_entity.type
_entity.pdbx_description
1 polymer ?
#
loop_
_entity_poly.entity_id
_entity_poly.type
_entity_poly.pdbx_seq_one_letter_code
_entity_poly.pdbx_strand_id
1 'polypeptide(L)'
;PVVGKISWARVLSKKLENPIHHFMAYSNVMNEKMAHKIVYNYNIMQQVLVEFELVYHDAWVKSIESLHNALQVSPLAKDEDSEKMHINLDPVVLQVFEEANSMIKLNLPVPYKAKLLLFSEHEVKRHKYLLQVILNRSKSIRKKPPEAFNDLFVTSFNRVTYTLGYGVRSLTWTSAGLSGYCKWMINELDDLELFIDKIVILKERRIDNVLDNIATSLLFDIDIVQANSYFLKMF
;
A
#
# COMPACT_ATOMS: atom_id res chain seq x y z
N PRO A 1 10.84 -11.70 -11.67
CA PRO A 1 11.33 -12.24 -10.39
C PRO A 1 12.53 -13.20 -10.53
N VAL A 2 13.57 -13.00 -9.70
CA VAL A 2 14.81 -13.79 -9.71
C VAL A 2 14.55 -15.24 -9.30
N VAL A 3 13.72 -15.44 -8.28
CA VAL A 3 13.32 -16.76 -7.78
C VAL A 3 12.71 -17.65 -8.85
N GLY A 4 11.89 -17.09 -9.74
CA GLY A 4 11.25 -17.87 -10.82
C GLY A 4 12.29 -18.50 -11.76
N LYS A 5 13.37 -17.77 -12.05
CA LYS A 5 14.47 -18.25 -12.87
C LYS A 5 15.24 -19.39 -12.19
N ILE A 6 15.52 -19.24 -10.89
CA ILE A 6 16.20 -20.28 -10.09
C ILE A 6 15.33 -21.53 -9.95
N SER A 7 14.03 -21.36 -9.66
CA SER A 7 13.09 -22.47 -9.57
C SER A 7 13.00 -23.23 -10.89
N TRP A 8 12.94 -22.53 -12.03
CA TRP A 8 12.96 -23.14 -13.36
C TRP A 8 14.25 -23.95 -13.60
N ALA A 9 15.42 -23.39 -13.28
CA ALA A 9 16.71 -24.07 -13.46
C ALA A 9 16.77 -25.38 -12.65
N ARG A 10 16.28 -25.38 -11.42
CA ARG A 10 16.20 -26.58 -10.57
C ARG A 10 15.21 -27.61 -11.06
N VAL A 11 14.04 -27.17 -11.51
CA VAL A 11 13.04 -28.08 -12.09
C VAL A 11 13.60 -28.72 -13.36
N LEU A 12 14.31 -27.96 -14.19
CA LEU A 12 14.96 -28.48 -15.39
C LEU A 12 16.08 -29.47 -15.04
N SER A 13 16.95 -29.14 -14.08
CA SER A 13 18.00 -30.04 -13.59
C SER A 13 17.43 -31.38 -13.12
N LYS A 14 16.38 -31.36 -12.29
CA LYS A 14 15.69 -32.57 -11.81
C LYS A 14 15.00 -33.35 -12.93
N LYS A 15 14.46 -32.65 -13.93
CA LYS A 15 13.87 -33.31 -15.12
C LYS A 15 14.94 -33.97 -15.99
N LEU A 16 16.17 -33.46 -16.02
CA LEU A 16 17.28 -34.06 -16.75
C LEU A 16 17.92 -35.23 -15.98
N GLU A 17 17.84 -35.26 -14.65
CA GLU A 17 18.30 -36.38 -13.83
C GLU A 17 17.53 -37.68 -14.11
N ASN A 18 16.19 -37.61 -14.23
CA ASN A 18 15.38 -38.80 -14.51
C ASN A 18 15.81 -39.58 -15.77
N PRO A 19 15.91 -38.97 -16.97
CA PRO A 19 16.30 -39.68 -18.17
C PRO A 19 17.76 -40.16 -18.13
N ILE A 20 18.68 -39.42 -17.50
CA ILE A 20 20.07 -39.90 -17.39
C ILE A 20 20.18 -41.11 -16.46
N HIS A 21 19.40 -41.15 -15.37
CA HIS A 21 19.36 -42.31 -14.48
C HIS A 21 18.83 -43.56 -15.19
N HIS A 22 17.76 -43.42 -15.97
CA HIS A 22 17.27 -44.52 -16.81
C HIS A 22 18.28 -44.93 -17.87
N PHE A 23 18.98 -43.97 -18.49
CA PHE A 23 20.00 -44.25 -19.49
C PHE A 23 21.21 -45.00 -18.90
N MET A 24 21.66 -44.63 -17.70
CA MET A 24 22.75 -45.31 -16.98
C MET A 24 22.38 -46.74 -16.52
N ALA A 25 21.10 -47.05 -16.34
CA ALA A 25 20.65 -48.40 -15.95
C ALA A 25 20.83 -49.44 -17.07
N TYR A 26 20.92 -49.02 -18.34
CA TYR A 26 21.10 -49.91 -19.49
C TYR A 26 22.57 -49.96 -19.93
N SER A 27 23.36 -50.79 -19.25
CA SER A 27 24.81 -51.01 -19.50
C SER A 27 25.16 -51.28 -20.97
N ASN A 28 24.30 -52.00 -21.70
CA ASN A 28 24.55 -52.41 -23.08
C ASN A 28 24.66 -51.23 -24.07
N VAL A 29 24.01 -50.09 -23.78
CA VAL A 29 24.01 -48.88 -24.63
C VAL A 29 25.17 -47.95 -24.24
N MET A 30 25.68 -48.06 -23.01
CA MET A 30 26.69 -47.15 -22.45
C MET A 30 28.08 -47.30 -23.09
N ASN A 31 28.39 -48.46 -23.66
CA ASN A 31 29.66 -48.72 -24.35
C ASN A 31 29.76 -48.06 -25.73
N GLU A 32 28.68 -47.47 -26.25
CA GLU A 32 28.74 -46.74 -27.51
C GLU A 32 29.39 -45.35 -27.36
N LYS A 33 30.12 -44.92 -28.39
CA LYS A 33 30.68 -43.55 -28.47
C LYS A 33 29.58 -42.47 -28.37
N MET A 34 28.36 -42.77 -28.81
CA MET A 34 27.20 -41.88 -28.71
C MET A 34 26.78 -41.65 -27.25
N ALA A 35 26.78 -42.70 -26.42
CA ALA A 35 26.41 -42.62 -25.01
C ALA A 35 27.35 -41.72 -24.20
N HIS A 36 28.65 -41.81 -24.44
CA HIS A 36 29.66 -40.95 -23.81
C HIS A 36 29.43 -39.46 -24.15
N LYS A 37 29.04 -39.15 -25.39
CA LYS A 37 28.72 -37.78 -25.81
C LYS A 37 27.46 -37.23 -25.12
N ILE A 38 26.44 -38.06 -24.92
CA ILE A 38 25.21 -37.69 -24.22
C ILE A 38 25.50 -37.37 -22.74
N VAL A 39 26.29 -38.22 -22.07
CA VAL A 39 26.69 -38.02 -20.67
C VAL A 39 27.55 -36.76 -20.51
N TYR A 40 28.49 -36.54 -21.44
CA TYR A 40 29.30 -35.33 -21.46
C TYR A 40 28.44 -34.05 -21.59
N ASN A 41 27.50 -34.04 -22.54
CA ASN A 41 26.57 -32.91 -22.72
C ASN A 41 25.65 -32.70 -21.52
N TYR A 42 25.21 -33.79 -20.87
CA TYR A 42 24.45 -33.73 -19.63
C TYR A 42 25.25 -33.06 -18.51
N ASN A 43 26.51 -33.47 -18.31
CA ASN A 43 27.38 -32.89 -17.29
C ASN A 43 27.63 -31.40 -17.53
N ILE A 44 27.87 -30.99 -18.78
CA ILE A 44 27.97 -29.57 -19.13
C ILE A 44 26.67 -28.85 -18.82
N MET A 45 25.52 -29.40 -19.22
CA MET A 45 24.23 -28.76 -18.97
C MET A 45 23.96 -28.59 -17.47
N GLN A 46 24.24 -29.62 -16.67
CA GLN A 46 24.11 -29.53 -15.22
C GLN A 46 25.05 -28.47 -14.62
N GLN A 47 26.29 -28.41 -15.09
CA GLN A 47 27.23 -27.37 -14.65
C GLN A 47 26.70 -25.96 -14.97
N VAL A 48 26.22 -25.74 -16.20
CA VAL A 48 25.65 -24.45 -16.62
C VAL A 48 24.41 -24.08 -15.79
N LEU A 49 23.56 -25.05 -15.43
CA LEU A 49 22.38 -24.80 -14.59
C LEU A 49 22.75 -24.43 -13.15
N VAL A 50 23.79 -25.04 -12.59
CA VAL A 50 24.32 -24.69 -11.26
C VAL A 50 24.96 -23.30 -11.29
N GLU A 51 25.79 -23.00 -12.29
CA GLU A 51 26.39 -21.68 -12.46
C GLU A 51 25.31 -20.59 -12.63
N PHE A 52 24.26 -20.88 -13.41
CA PHE A 52 23.11 -20.00 -13.54
C PHE A 52 22.44 -19.73 -12.19
N GLU A 53 22.17 -20.77 -11.39
CA GLU A 53 21.61 -20.60 -10.04
C GLU A 53 22.48 -19.70 -9.15
N LEU A 54 23.79 -19.92 -9.15
CA LEU A 54 24.74 -19.14 -8.34
C LEU A 54 24.76 -17.66 -8.74
N VAL A 55 24.83 -17.36 -10.04
CA VAL A 55 24.86 -15.97 -10.54
C VAL A 55 23.59 -15.22 -10.16
N TYR A 56 22.43 -15.85 -10.31
CA TYR A 56 21.16 -15.22 -9.95
C TYR A 56 20.96 -15.08 -8.44
N HIS A 57 21.43 -16.06 -7.66
CA HIS A 57 21.43 -15.96 -6.20
C HIS A 57 22.32 -14.81 -5.71
N ASP A 58 23.54 -14.68 -6.24
CA ASP A 58 24.46 -13.59 -5.88
C ASP A 58 23.90 -12.20 -6.28
N ALA A 59 23.31 -12.10 -7.48
CA ALA A 59 22.62 -10.88 -7.90
C ALA A 59 21.46 -10.51 -6.96
N TRP A 60 20.69 -11.50 -6.49
CA TRP A 60 19.64 -11.28 -5.50
C TRP A 60 20.20 -10.84 -4.14
N VAL A 61 21.30 -11.45 -3.67
CA VAL A 61 21.97 -11.03 -2.43
C VAL A 61 22.40 -9.57 -2.50
N LYS A 62 22.95 -9.12 -3.62
CA LYS A 62 23.31 -7.71 -3.84
C LYS A 62 22.08 -6.79 -3.82
N SER A 63 20.95 -7.24 -4.36
CA SER A 63 19.70 -6.46 -4.33
C SER A 63 19.19 -6.19 -2.92
N ILE A 64 19.50 -7.06 -1.95
CA ILE A 64 19.09 -6.90 -0.55
C ILE A 64 19.76 -5.68 0.10
N GLU A 65 20.99 -5.36 -0.28
CA GLU A 65 21.68 -4.18 0.24
C GLU A 65 21.03 -2.89 -0.30
N SER A 66 20.64 -2.89 -1.57
CA SER A 66 19.86 -1.80 -2.16
C SER A 66 18.52 -1.60 -1.45
N LEU A 67 17.84 -2.68 -1.02
CA LEU A 67 16.59 -2.59 -0.26
C LEU A 67 16.77 -1.96 1.11
N HIS A 68 17.86 -2.29 1.79
CA HIS A 68 18.14 -1.69 3.09
C HIS A 68 18.19 -0.16 2.96
N ASN A 69 18.86 0.33 1.92
CA ASN A 69 18.90 1.76 1.60
C ASN A 69 17.52 2.30 1.22
N ALA A 70 16.73 1.57 0.43
CA ALA A 70 15.38 1.97 0.06
C ALA A 70 14.43 2.10 1.27
N LEU A 71 14.59 1.26 2.29
CA LEU A 71 13.80 1.30 3.52
C LEU A 71 14.26 2.39 4.51
N GLN A 72 15.48 2.93 4.34
CA GLN A 72 15.97 4.10 5.07
C GLN A 72 15.40 5.41 4.53
N VAL A 73 14.73 5.39 3.37
CA VAL A 73 14.09 6.58 2.80
C VAL A 73 12.78 6.89 3.53
N SER A 74 12.39 8.16 3.48
CA SER A 74 11.10 8.62 4.00
C SER A 74 9.91 7.94 3.31
N PRO A 75 8.89 7.50 4.07
CA PRO A 75 7.74 6.77 3.53
C PRO A 75 6.76 7.65 2.76
N LEU A 76 6.84 8.96 2.90
CA LEU A 76 6.02 9.94 2.20
C LEU A 76 6.92 10.80 1.31
N ALA A 77 6.58 10.91 0.04
CA ALA A 77 7.20 11.84 -0.89
C ALA A 77 6.18 12.88 -1.35
N LYS A 78 6.65 14.12 -1.50
CA LYS A 78 5.89 15.20 -2.13
C LYS A 78 6.20 15.17 -3.62
N ASP A 79 5.17 15.18 -4.44
CA ASP A 79 5.30 15.39 -5.88
C ASP A 79 5.65 16.86 -6.15
N GLU A 80 6.71 17.13 -6.92
CA GLU A 80 7.22 18.50 -7.17
C GLU A 80 6.20 19.35 -7.95
N ASP A 81 5.40 18.71 -8.82
CA ASP A 81 4.47 19.40 -9.71
C ASP A 81 3.05 19.55 -9.14
N SER A 82 2.63 18.70 -8.21
CA SER A 82 1.23 18.60 -7.78
C SER A 82 0.95 18.97 -6.32
N GLU A 83 1.97 19.24 -5.50
CA GLU A 83 1.87 19.32 -4.02
C GLU A 83 1.19 18.10 -3.35
N LYS A 84 0.89 17.05 -4.12
CA LYS A 84 0.20 15.85 -3.67
C LYS A 84 1.23 14.91 -3.06
N MET A 85 0.94 14.46 -1.84
CA MET A 85 1.76 13.46 -1.19
C MET A 85 1.40 12.06 -1.71
N HIS A 86 2.43 11.29 -2.03
CA HIS A 86 2.33 9.90 -2.42
C HIS A 86 3.20 9.02 -1.50
N ILE A 87 2.88 7.73 -1.46
CA ILE A 87 3.64 6.76 -0.69
C ILE A 87 4.91 6.44 -1.46
N ASN A 88 6.05 6.70 -0.85
CA ASN A 88 7.35 6.43 -1.43
C ASN A 88 7.78 5.00 -1.10
N LEU A 89 7.18 4.03 -1.80
CA LEU A 89 7.58 2.64 -1.73
C LEU A 89 7.73 2.08 -3.14
N ASP A 90 8.96 1.76 -3.51
CA ASP A 90 9.24 1.08 -4.76
C ASP A 90 8.59 -0.32 -4.76
N PRO A 91 7.77 -0.69 -5.77
CA PRO A 91 7.22 -2.04 -5.89
C PRO A 91 8.29 -3.15 -5.85
N VAL A 92 9.52 -2.84 -6.25
CA VAL A 92 10.66 -3.77 -6.15
C VAL A 92 10.89 -4.23 -4.71
N VAL A 93 10.60 -3.40 -3.70
CA VAL A 93 10.74 -3.79 -2.28
C VAL A 93 9.81 -4.95 -1.93
N LEU A 94 8.54 -4.86 -2.35
CA LEU A 94 7.57 -5.92 -2.12
C LEU A 94 7.94 -7.20 -2.87
N GLN A 95 8.44 -7.07 -4.09
CA GLN A 95 8.91 -8.20 -4.87
C GLN A 95 10.06 -8.92 -4.16
N VAL A 96 11.03 -8.20 -3.59
CA VAL A 96 12.15 -8.87 -2.93
C VAL A 96 11.74 -9.52 -1.60
N PHE A 97 10.75 -8.99 -0.87
CA PHE A 97 10.17 -9.71 0.28
C PHE A 97 9.57 -11.06 -0.12
N GLU A 98 8.80 -11.09 -1.21
CA GLU A 98 8.23 -12.33 -1.74
C GLU A 98 9.31 -13.29 -2.25
N GLU A 99 10.36 -12.74 -2.89
CA GLU A 99 11.50 -13.51 -3.32
C GLU A 99 12.26 -14.11 -2.13
N ALA A 100 12.47 -13.36 -1.05
CA ALA A 100 13.13 -13.84 0.17
C ALA A 100 12.36 -15.00 0.81
N ASN A 101 11.04 -14.88 0.93
CA ASN A 101 10.17 -15.97 1.40
C ASN A 101 10.28 -17.21 0.51
N SER A 102 10.39 -17.01 -0.81
CA SER A 102 10.49 -18.11 -1.76
C SER A 102 11.88 -18.77 -1.75
N MET A 103 12.96 -18.01 -1.54
CA MET A 103 14.32 -18.55 -1.36
C MET A 103 14.39 -19.47 -0.14
N ILE A 104 13.70 -19.12 0.97
CA ILE A 104 13.59 -19.98 2.15
C ILE A 104 12.89 -21.29 1.80
N LYS A 105 11.76 -21.23 1.06
CA LYS A 105 11.04 -22.43 0.61
C LYS A 105 11.86 -23.31 -0.32
N LEU A 106 12.77 -22.71 -1.10
CA LEU A 106 13.72 -23.41 -1.96
C LEU A 106 14.94 -23.96 -1.19
N ASN A 107 15.02 -23.82 0.14
CA ASN A 107 16.20 -24.22 0.94
C ASN A 107 17.52 -23.57 0.46
N LEU A 108 17.45 -22.35 -0.07
CA LEU A 108 18.63 -21.58 -0.45
C LEU A 108 19.20 -20.82 0.76
N PRO A 109 20.52 -20.60 0.82
CA PRO A 109 21.12 -19.81 1.88
C PRO A 109 20.63 -18.36 1.77
N VAL A 110 19.88 -17.91 2.77
CA VAL A 110 19.39 -16.52 2.85
C VAL A 110 20.28 -15.74 3.81
N PRO A 111 20.86 -14.60 3.38
CA PRO A 111 21.69 -13.74 4.24
C PRO A 111 20.95 -13.30 5.50
N TYR A 112 21.67 -13.11 6.61
CA TYR A 112 21.08 -12.67 7.88
C TYR A 112 20.29 -11.35 7.74
N LYS A 113 20.84 -10.38 6.99
CA LYS A 113 20.16 -9.10 6.70
C LYS A 113 18.76 -9.31 6.09
N ALA A 114 18.62 -10.25 5.16
CA ALA A 114 17.34 -10.55 4.52
C ALA A 114 16.34 -11.20 5.47
N LYS A 115 16.80 -12.07 6.38
CA LYS A 115 15.95 -12.65 7.43
C LYS A 115 15.43 -11.58 8.40
N LEU A 116 16.26 -10.62 8.77
CA LEU A 116 15.87 -9.51 9.62
C LEU A 116 14.84 -8.60 8.92
N LEU A 117 15.03 -8.34 7.63
CA LEU A 117 14.05 -7.60 6.82
C LEU A 117 12.72 -8.35 6.70
N LEU A 118 12.73 -9.67 6.49
CA LEU A 118 11.52 -10.51 6.47
C LEU A 118 10.68 -10.38 7.74
N PHE A 119 11.31 -10.26 8.91
CA PHE A 119 10.58 -10.01 10.16
C PHE A 119 9.81 -8.68 10.13
N SER A 120 10.38 -7.67 9.48
CA SER A 120 9.73 -6.36 9.30
C SER A 120 8.72 -6.30 8.14
N GLU A 121 8.61 -7.34 7.31
CA GLU A 121 7.74 -7.35 6.12
C GLU A 121 6.28 -7.03 6.47
N HIS A 122 5.75 -7.70 7.50
CA HIS A 122 4.37 -7.49 7.93
C HIS A 122 4.12 -6.07 8.39
N GLU A 123 5.07 -5.50 9.16
CA GLU A 123 4.98 -4.11 9.59
C GLU A 123 5.06 -3.15 8.42
N VAL A 124 5.98 -3.33 7.47
CA VAL A 124 6.08 -2.45 6.29
C VAL A 124 4.80 -2.49 5.46
N LYS A 125 4.23 -3.67 5.23
CA LYS A 125 2.93 -3.83 4.53
C LYS A 125 1.79 -3.15 5.28
N ARG A 126 1.74 -3.29 6.61
CA ARG A 126 0.74 -2.63 7.46
C ARG A 126 0.87 -1.11 7.41
N HIS A 127 2.08 -0.57 7.56
CA HIS A 127 2.31 0.88 7.49
C HIS A 127 1.97 1.44 6.11
N LYS A 128 2.30 0.73 5.03
CA LYS A 128 1.87 1.11 3.66
C LYS A 128 0.36 1.25 3.57
N TYR A 129 -0.37 0.25 4.05
CA TYR A 129 -1.84 0.28 4.05
C TYR A 129 -2.39 1.46 4.87
N LEU A 130 -1.88 1.66 6.09
CA LEU A 130 -2.32 2.75 6.96
C LEU A 130 -2.06 4.13 6.34
N LEU A 131 -0.89 4.34 5.76
CA LEU A 131 -0.55 5.59 5.06
C LEU A 131 -1.47 5.82 3.85
N GLN A 132 -1.83 4.76 3.12
CA GLN A 132 -2.77 4.86 2.00
C GLN A 132 -4.16 5.29 2.48
N VAL A 133 -4.63 4.71 3.58
CA VAL A 133 -5.90 5.09 4.21
C VAL A 133 -5.86 6.55 4.66
N ILE A 134 -4.81 6.97 5.35
CA ILE A 134 -4.62 8.36 5.82
C ILE A 134 -4.65 9.34 4.65
N LEU A 135 -3.91 9.07 3.57
CA LEU A 135 -3.86 9.93 2.39
C LEU A 135 -5.22 10.00 1.69
N ASN A 136 -5.88 8.86 1.48
CA ASN A 136 -7.20 8.82 0.86
C ASN A 136 -8.25 9.56 1.72
N ARG A 137 -8.23 9.33 3.04
CA ARG A 137 -9.14 9.96 3.98
C ARG A 137 -8.94 11.46 4.05
N SER A 138 -7.69 11.94 4.09
CA SER A 138 -7.39 13.37 4.05
C SER A 138 -7.92 14.06 2.78
N LYS A 139 -7.86 13.38 1.63
CA LYS A 139 -8.43 13.87 0.36
C LYS A 139 -9.96 13.90 0.40
N SER A 140 -10.60 12.88 0.96
CA SER A 140 -12.06 12.80 1.09
C SER A 140 -12.60 13.86 2.04
N ILE A 141 -11.96 14.04 3.20
CA ILE A 141 -12.38 15.02 4.22
C ILE A 141 -12.32 16.45 3.67
N ARG A 142 -11.31 16.79 2.84
CA ARG A 142 -11.25 18.11 2.18
C ARG A 142 -12.41 18.40 1.24
N LYS A 143 -13.13 17.37 0.76
CA LYS A 143 -14.28 17.52 -0.14
C LYS A 143 -15.63 17.52 0.57
N LYS A 144 -15.67 17.18 1.87
CA LYS A 144 -16.90 17.11 2.66
C LYS A 144 -17.55 18.48 2.97
N PRO A 145 -16.82 19.53 3.36
CA PRO A 145 -17.47 20.78 3.74
C PRO A 145 -18.07 21.51 2.52
N PRO A 146 -19.22 22.20 2.67
CA PRO A 146 -19.76 23.09 1.64
C PRO A 146 -18.76 24.21 1.32
N GLU A 147 -18.70 24.62 0.05
CA GLU A 147 -17.69 25.59 -0.42
C GLU A 147 -17.67 26.90 0.38
N ALA A 148 -18.84 27.35 0.85
CA ALA A 148 -18.98 28.55 1.68
C ALA A 148 -18.25 28.48 3.04
N PHE A 149 -17.94 27.29 3.55
CA PHE A 149 -17.24 27.11 4.83
C PHE A 149 -15.78 26.69 4.66
N ASN A 150 -15.27 26.58 3.43
CA ASN A 150 -13.89 26.16 3.18
C ASN A 150 -12.87 27.02 3.94
N ASP A 151 -13.09 28.34 3.97
CA ASP A 151 -12.21 29.30 4.65
C ASP A 151 -12.10 29.05 6.17
N LEU A 152 -13.17 28.55 6.81
CA LEU A 152 -13.15 28.21 8.23
C LEU A 152 -12.27 26.99 8.53
N PHE A 153 -12.12 26.08 7.56
CA PHE A 153 -11.35 24.85 7.72
C PHE A 153 -9.91 24.96 7.23
N VAL A 154 -9.52 26.07 6.59
CA VAL A 154 -8.15 26.28 6.08
C VAL A 154 -7.10 26.04 7.16
N THR A 155 -7.28 26.58 8.36
CA THR A 155 -6.34 26.40 9.48
C THR A 155 -6.22 24.94 9.90
N SER A 156 -7.34 24.22 9.97
CA SER A 156 -7.39 22.79 10.33
C SER A 156 -6.75 21.92 9.24
N PHE A 157 -7.00 22.21 7.97
CA PHE A 157 -6.36 21.52 6.85
C PHE A 157 -4.86 21.80 6.76
N ASN A 158 -4.44 23.03 7.07
CA ASN A 158 -3.01 23.39 7.13
C ASN A 158 -2.30 22.67 8.26
N ARG A 159 -2.94 22.51 9.42
CA ARG A 159 -2.42 21.69 10.52
C ARG A 159 -2.20 20.24 10.09
N VAL A 160 -3.19 19.60 9.46
CA VAL A 160 -3.03 18.23 8.92
C VAL A 160 -1.91 18.17 7.87
N THR A 161 -1.79 19.18 7.00
CA THR A 161 -0.74 19.24 5.97
C THR A 161 0.66 19.39 6.58
N TYR A 162 0.78 20.22 7.61
CA TYR A 162 2.01 20.40 8.37
C TYR A 162 2.42 19.11 9.08
N THR A 163 1.46 18.46 9.72
CA THR A 163 1.67 17.17 10.36
C THR A 163 2.11 16.09 9.37
N LEU A 164 1.45 16.02 8.20
CA LEU A 164 1.88 15.13 7.12
C LEU A 164 3.32 15.43 6.68
N GLY A 165 3.70 16.71 6.66
CA GLY A 165 5.07 17.15 6.39
C GLY A 165 6.10 16.71 7.42
N TYR A 166 5.72 16.51 8.68
CA TYR A 166 6.60 15.92 9.69
C TYR A 166 6.92 14.45 9.36
N GLY A 167 5.93 13.70 8.89
CA GLY A 167 6.13 12.32 8.43
C GLY A 167 7.08 12.19 7.24
N VAL A 168 7.20 13.25 6.42
CA VAL A 168 8.15 13.32 5.29
C VAL A 168 9.60 13.52 5.77
N ARG A 169 9.82 14.26 6.87
CA ARG A 169 11.17 14.71 7.27
C ARG A 169 11.85 13.83 8.31
N SER A 170 11.07 13.19 9.19
CA SER A 170 11.62 12.60 10.42
C SER A 170 11.45 11.07 10.53
N LEU A 171 10.74 10.43 9.59
CA LEU A 171 10.41 9.01 9.66
C LEU A 171 11.02 8.23 8.49
N THR A 172 11.39 6.98 8.77
CA THR A 172 11.82 5.98 7.78
C THR A 172 10.91 4.76 7.86
N TRP A 173 10.92 3.89 6.85
CA TRP A 173 10.10 2.67 6.84
C TRP A 173 10.43 1.71 7.99
N THR A 174 11.66 1.75 8.52
CA THR A 174 12.12 0.92 9.63
C THR A 174 11.97 1.58 10.99
N SER A 175 11.52 2.85 11.05
CA SER A 175 11.43 3.58 12.30
C SER A 175 10.29 3.04 13.20
N ALA A 176 10.61 2.77 14.47
CA ALA A 176 9.62 2.36 15.46
C ALA A 176 8.55 3.46 15.70
N GLY A 177 8.88 4.72 15.41
CA GLY A 177 7.98 5.86 15.52
C GLY A 177 6.87 5.90 14.46
N LEU A 178 7.00 5.15 13.35
CA LEU A 178 6.01 5.17 12.26
C LEU A 178 4.64 4.68 12.70
N SER A 179 4.59 3.65 13.55
CA SER A 179 3.34 3.09 14.09
C SER A 179 2.61 4.12 14.96
N GLY A 180 3.34 4.81 15.83
CA GLY A 180 2.80 5.87 16.69
C GLY A 180 2.32 7.08 15.88
N TYR A 181 3.09 7.48 14.88
CA TYR A 181 2.72 8.55 13.95
C TYR A 181 1.44 8.23 13.18
N CYS A 182 1.32 7.02 12.60
CA CYS A 182 0.10 6.61 11.91
C CYS A 182 -1.12 6.65 12.82
N LYS A 183 -0.98 6.18 14.07
CA LYS A 183 -2.08 6.21 15.05
C LYS A 183 -2.48 7.64 15.40
N TRP A 184 -1.51 8.51 15.65
CA TRP A 184 -1.78 9.92 15.92
C TRP A 184 -2.46 10.63 14.75
N MET A 185 -2.00 10.40 13.53
CA MET A 185 -2.61 10.92 12.31
C MET A 185 -4.05 10.44 12.11
N ILE A 186 -4.34 9.17 12.40
CA ILE A 186 -5.69 8.62 12.30
C ILE A 186 -6.60 9.34 13.29
N ASN A 187 -6.18 9.47 14.55
CA ASN A 187 -6.97 10.17 15.58
C ASN A 187 -7.21 11.65 15.20
N GLU A 188 -6.18 12.34 14.70
CA GLU A 188 -6.30 13.73 14.26
C GLU A 188 -7.33 13.87 13.10
N LEU A 189 -7.34 12.92 12.17
CA LEU A 189 -8.32 12.88 11.09
C LEU A 189 -9.72 12.50 11.59
N ASP A 190 -9.83 11.59 12.57
CA ASP A 190 -11.10 11.24 13.21
C ASP A 190 -11.74 12.48 13.87
N ASP A 191 -10.96 13.22 14.65
CA ASP A 191 -11.42 14.43 15.34
C ASP A 191 -11.88 15.51 14.35
N LEU A 192 -11.11 15.70 13.28
CA LEU A 192 -11.41 16.68 12.24
C LEU A 192 -12.65 16.28 11.42
N GLU A 193 -12.81 14.99 11.11
CA GLU A 193 -13.99 14.47 10.43
C GLU A 193 -15.25 14.64 11.28
N LEU A 194 -15.18 14.28 12.57
CA LEU A 194 -16.29 14.49 13.51
C LEU A 194 -16.66 15.97 13.64
N PHE A 195 -15.68 16.86 13.60
CA PHE A 195 -15.92 18.30 13.64
C PHE A 195 -16.63 18.80 12.37
N ILE A 196 -16.17 18.38 11.18
CA ILE A 196 -16.81 18.72 9.91
C ILE A 196 -18.23 18.18 9.86
N ASP A 197 -18.43 16.90 10.19
CA ASP A 197 -19.75 16.27 10.15
C ASP A 197 -20.74 16.99 11.09
N LYS A 198 -20.30 17.44 12.27
CA LYS A 198 -21.12 18.28 13.17
C LYS A 198 -21.52 19.60 12.52
N ILE A 199 -20.60 20.29 11.85
CA ILE A 199 -20.89 21.57 11.19
C ILE A 199 -21.86 21.38 10.02
N VAL A 200 -21.65 20.34 9.21
CA VAL A 200 -22.54 19.99 8.09
C VAL A 200 -23.95 19.71 8.61
N ILE A 201 -24.08 18.87 9.65
CA ILE A 201 -25.38 18.57 10.28
C ILE A 201 -26.04 19.83 10.85
N LEU A 202 -25.28 20.71 11.50
CA LEU A 202 -25.81 21.97 12.03
C LEU A 202 -26.35 22.87 10.92
N LYS A 203 -25.64 22.97 9.80
CA LYS A 203 -26.09 23.74 8.64
C LYS A 203 -27.38 23.16 8.06
N GLU A 204 -27.38 21.88 7.72
CA GLU A 204 -28.54 21.25 7.06
C GLU A 204 -29.78 21.22 7.97
N ARG A 205 -29.62 20.80 9.24
CA ARG A 205 -30.78 20.56 10.12
C ARG A 205 -31.25 21.76 10.90
N ARG A 206 -30.36 22.71 11.22
CA ARG A 206 -30.72 23.86 12.06
C ARG A 206 -30.79 25.17 11.31
N ILE A 207 -30.01 25.32 10.23
CA ILE A 207 -30.06 26.54 9.43
C ILE A 207 -31.06 26.34 8.30
N ASP A 208 -30.77 25.41 7.39
CA ASP A 208 -31.58 25.23 6.18
C ASP A 208 -33.01 24.81 6.52
N ASN A 209 -33.19 23.77 7.33
CA ASN A 209 -34.54 23.31 7.71
C ASN A 209 -35.34 24.39 8.48
N VAL A 210 -34.70 25.22 9.31
CA VAL A 210 -35.42 26.31 10.00
C VAL A 210 -35.79 27.42 9.02
N LEU A 211 -34.89 27.77 8.09
CA LEU A 211 -35.19 28.73 7.04
C LEU A 211 -36.31 28.23 6.11
N ASP A 212 -36.31 26.95 5.75
CA ASP A 212 -37.36 26.32 4.95
C ASP A 212 -38.69 26.29 5.70
N ASN A 213 -38.69 25.96 6.99
CA ASN A 213 -39.89 26.03 7.83
C ASN A 213 -40.43 27.45 7.95
N ILE A 214 -39.57 28.47 8.09
CA ILE A 214 -40.00 29.87 8.08
C ILE A 214 -40.59 30.24 6.72
N ALA A 215 -39.93 29.85 5.63
CA ALA A 215 -40.39 30.13 4.27
C ALA A 215 -41.72 29.45 3.92
N THR A 216 -41.98 28.26 4.47
CA THR A 216 -43.20 27.48 4.23
C THR A 216 -44.30 27.75 5.24
N SER A 217 -43.98 28.41 6.36
CA SER A 217 -44.99 28.82 7.34
C SER A 217 -45.88 29.91 6.77
N LEU A 218 -47.19 29.66 6.76
CA LEU A 218 -48.20 30.66 6.43
C LEU A 218 -48.25 31.69 7.55
N LEU A 219 -47.88 32.94 7.25
CA LEU A 219 -47.91 34.07 8.19
C LEU A 219 -49.32 34.38 8.70
N PHE A 220 -50.36 33.98 7.96
CA PHE A 220 -51.76 34.10 8.36
C PHE A 220 -52.53 32.85 7.95
N ASP A 221 -53.25 32.26 8.90
CA ASP A 221 -54.25 31.24 8.63
C ASP A 221 -55.44 31.91 7.92
N ILE A 222 -55.63 31.64 6.63
CA ILE A 222 -56.68 32.25 5.81
C ILE A 222 -58.07 31.95 6.40
N ASP A 223 -58.21 30.82 7.09
CA ASP A 223 -59.46 30.43 7.76
C ASP A 223 -59.81 31.33 8.96
N ILE A 224 -58.80 31.83 9.69
CA ILE A 224 -59.00 32.76 10.82
C ILE A 224 -59.32 34.17 10.31
N VAL A 225 -58.69 34.60 9.20
CA VAL A 225 -58.99 35.89 8.57
C VAL A 225 -60.40 35.89 7.98
N GLN A 226 -60.84 34.78 7.39
CA GLN A 226 -62.21 34.64 6.92
C GLN A 226 -63.21 34.66 8.08
N ALA A 227 -62.99 33.92 9.17
CA ALA A 227 -63.84 33.94 10.36
C ALA A 227 -64.00 35.35 10.97
N ASN A 228 -62.91 36.13 11.01
CA ASN A 228 -62.95 37.52 11.49
C ASN A 228 -63.58 38.49 10.47
N SER A 229 -63.50 38.21 9.16
CA SER A 229 -64.18 39.00 8.14
C SER A 229 -65.71 38.83 8.18
N TYR A 230 -66.21 37.65 8.59
CA TYR A 230 -67.63 37.44 8.85
C TYR A 230 -68.08 38.18 10.11
N PHE A 231 -67.23 38.27 11.13
CA PHE A 231 -67.51 39.05 12.35
C PHE A 231 -67.61 40.57 12.09
N LEU A 232 -66.79 41.11 11.19
CA LEU A 232 -66.81 42.54 10.82
C LEU A 232 -67.92 42.92 9.82
N LYS A 233 -68.54 41.95 9.14
CA LYS A 233 -69.74 42.19 8.30
C LYS A 233 -71.06 42.12 9.08
N MET A 234 -71.00 41.79 10.37
CA MET A 234 -72.17 41.64 11.24
C MET A 234 -72.42 42.86 12.15
N PHE A 235 -71.72 43.98 11.89
CA PHE A 235 -71.97 45.31 12.46
C PHE A 235 -72.23 46.33 11.35
#